data_AF-A0A959GSX3-F1
#
_entry.id   AF-A0A959GSX3-F1
#
_cell.length_a   1.000
_cell.length_b   1.000
_cell.length_c   1.000
_cell.angle_alpha   90.00
_cell.angle_beta   90.00
_cell.angle_gamma   90.00
#
_symmetry.space_group_name_H-M   'P 1'
#
loop_
_entity.id
_entity.type
_entity.pdbx_description
1 polymer ?
#
loop_
_entity_poly.entity_id
_entity_poly.type
_entity_poly.pdbx_seq_one_letter_code
_entity_poly.pdbx_strand_id
1 'polypeptide(L)'
;MQQYVTQLIEDLRAAADNLPTPYPYDIDHPMPEGKEWLPELALSPFREVAEWTGIATENFPPVERLTPEQAGQLVAAMEALWKAYAFEFDIAGEMAEKEAAFRYRMMVHCWDDLVQYLPQSGFDIELCAGNPVDCRMGPDCLCLHDPPEIEDDLDDTREIGPDENEELPF
;
A
#
# COMPACT_ATOMS: atom_id res chain seq x y z
N MET A 1 14.85 -23.92 -9.65
CA MET A 1 14.33 -22.68 -9.03
C MET A 1 14.91 -21.44 -9.69
N GLN A 2 16.24 -21.29 -9.78
CA GLN A 2 16.85 -20.07 -10.34
C GLN A 2 16.28 -19.62 -11.69
N GLN A 3 16.07 -20.54 -12.64
CA GLN A 3 15.47 -20.21 -13.94
C GLN A 3 14.08 -19.56 -13.81
N TYR A 4 13.27 -20.03 -12.87
CA TYR A 4 11.95 -19.47 -12.60
C TYR A 4 12.05 -18.05 -12.00
N VAL A 5 12.96 -17.87 -11.04
CA VAL A 5 13.27 -16.55 -10.47
C VAL A 5 13.71 -15.58 -11.56
N THR A 6 14.57 -16.01 -12.48
CA THR A 6 14.99 -15.19 -13.62
C THR A 6 13.80 -14.77 -14.49
N GLN A 7 12.91 -15.71 -14.83
CA GLN A 7 11.71 -15.39 -15.61
C GLN A 7 10.82 -14.39 -14.88
N LEU A 8 10.54 -14.60 -13.59
CA LEU A 8 9.71 -13.71 -12.80
C LEU A 8 10.30 -12.29 -12.71
N ILE A 9 11.63 -12.17 -12.61
CA ILE A 9 12.32 -10.87 -12.66
C ILE A 9 12.16 -10.20 -14.02
N GLU A 10 12.21 -10.96 -15.12
CA GLU A 10 11.96 -10.43 -16.47
C GLU A 10 10.51 -9.96 -16.62
N ASP A 11 9.55 -10.71 -16.09
CA ASP A 11 8.13 -10.34 -16.11
C ASP A 11 7.88 -9.06 -15.29
N LEU A 12 8.48 -8.94 -14.09
CA LEU A 12 8.43 -7.73 -13.27
C LEU A 12 9.01 -6.51 -14.01
N ARG A 13 10.13 -6.69 -14.73
CA ARG A 13 10.73 -5.61 -15.53
C ARG A 13 9.85 -5.21 -16.70
N ALA A 14 9.27 -6.19 -17.41
CA ALA A 14 8.35 -5.92 -18.51
C ALA A 14 7.12 -5.15 -18.03
N ALA A 15 6.59 -5.46 -16.84
CA ALA A 15 5.49 -4.71 -16.23
C ALA A 15 5.89 -3.28 -15.85
N ALA A 16 7.13 -3.07 -15.38
CA ALA A 16 7.66 -1.74 -15.06
C ALA A 16 7.89 -0.88 -16.32
N ASP A 17 8.27 -1.49 -17.44
CA ASP A 17 8.48 -0.80 -18.72
C ASP A 17 7.17 -0.51 -19.46
N ASN A 18 6.08 -1.19 -19.11
CA ASN A 18 4.77 -1.08 -19.75
C ASN A 18 3.71 -0.53 -18.76
N LEU A 19 3.97 0.67 -18.24
CA LEU A 19 3.09 1.33 -17.27
C LEU A 19 1.70 1.61 -17.87
N PRO A 20 0.64 1.61 -17.03
CA PRO A 20 -0.68 2.02 -17.45
C PRO A 20 -0.68 3.45 -17.98
N THR A 21 -1.60 3.75 -18.90
CA THR A 21 -1.85 5.16 -19.25
C THR A 21 -2.52 5.84 -18.06
N PRO A 22 -2.02 7.00 -17.59
CA PRO A 22 -2.67 7.76 -16.52
C PRO A 22 -4.12 8.03 -16.86
N TYR A 23 -5.00 7.98 -15.86
CA TYR A 23 -6.42 8.21 -16.10
C TYR A 23 -6.63 9.63 -16.64
N PRO A 24 -7.34 9.80 -17.77
CA PRO A 24 -7.55 11.13 -18.32
C PRO A 24 -8.51 11.90 -17.43
N TYR A 25 -8.08 13.05 -16.93
CA TYR A 25 -8.94 14.01 -16.26
C TYR A 25 -8.79 15.36 -16.93
N ASP A 26 -9.93 15.98 -17.24
CA ASP A 26 -9.96 17.33 -17.81
C ASP A 26 -10.17 18.31 -16.66
N ILE A 27 -9.23 19.24 -16.49
CA ILE A 27 -9.33 20.27 -15.46
C ILE A 27 -10.06 21.48 -16.06
N ASP A 28 -11.33 21.29 -16.41
CA ASP A 28 -12.18 22.37 -16.92
C ASP A 28 -12.54 23.40 -15.83
N HIS A 29 -12.23 23.10 -14.57
CA HIS A 29 -12.46 23.97 -13.41
C HIS A 29 -11.15 24.36 -12.74
N PRO A 30 -10.94 25.65 -12.42
CA PRO A 30 -9.74 26.09 -11.73
C PRO A 30 -9.63 25.39 -10.37
N MET A 31 -8.59 24.57 -10.22
CA MET A 31 -8.27 23.92 -8.94
C MET A 31 -7.61 24.93 -8.00
N PRO A 32 -7.84 24.81 -6.67
CA PRO A 32 -7.03 25.52 -5.70
C PRO A 32 -5.55 25.20 -5.91
N GLU A 33 -4.69 26.21 -5.79
CA GLU A 33 -3.23 26.05 -5.88
C GLU A 33 -2.75 24.96 -4.90
N GLY A 34 -1.93 24.02 -5.38
CA GLY A 34 -1.42 22.91 -4.58
C GLY A 34 -2.39 21.73 -4.41
N LYS A 35 -3.50 21.70 -5.16
CA LYS A 35 -4.49 20.62 -5.17
C LYS A 35 -4.64 19.93 -6.53
N GLU A 36 -3.63 20.05 -7.38
CA GLU A 36 -3.60 19.50 -8.74
C GLU A 36 -3.65 17.97 -8.78
N TRP A 37 -3.32 17.30 -7.66
CA TRP A 37 -3.38 15.85 -7.49
C TRP A 37 -4.79 15.31 -7.19
N LEU A 38 -5.72 16.16 -6.74
CA LEU A 38 -7.08 15.71 -6.36
C LEU A 38 -7.83 15.01 -7.50
N PRO A 39 -7.81 15.47 -8.76
CA PRO A 39 -8.51 14.79 -9.84
C PRO A 39 -7.91 13.41 -10.14
N GLU A 40 -6.59 13.27 -10.08
CA GLU A 40 -5.90 11.99 -10.25
C GLU A 40 -6.36 11.00 -9.16
N LEU A 41 -6.32 11.41 -7.89
CA LEU A 41 -6.78 10.59 -6.77
C LEU A 41 -8.27 10.25 -6.87
N ALA A 42 -9.12 11.19 -7.27
CA ALA A 42 -10.58 11.00 -7.28
C ALA A 42 -11.06 10.11 -8.43
N LEU A 43 -10.33 10.06 -9.55
CA LEU A 43 -10.81 9.45 -10.79
C LEU A 43 -10.04 8.17 -11.17
N SER A 44 -8.80 7.99 -10.71
CA SER A 44 -8.06 6.75 -10.95
C SER A 44 -8.77 5.57 -10.28
N PRO A 45 -9.00 4.44 -10.99
CA PRO A 45 -9.69 3.30 -10.41
C PRO A 45 -8.82 2.56 -9.39
N PHE A 46 -9.46 1.97 -8.38
CA PHE A 46 -8.84 0.94 -7.55
C PHE A 46 -8.81 -0.38 -8.31
N ARG A 47 -7.64 -1.03 -8.33
CA ARG A 47 -7.44 -2.38 -8.87
C ARG A 47 -6.39 -3.11 -8.05
N GLU A 48 -6.42 -4.43 -8.09
CA GLU A 48 -5.39 -5.24 -7.46
C GLU A 48 -4.03 -4.99 -8.13
N VAL A 49 -2.92 -5.09 -7.39
CA VAL A 49 -1.57 -5.01 -7.98
C VAL A 49 -1.37 -6.09 -9.05
N ALA A 50 -1.96 -7.28 -8.85
CA ALA A 50 -2.00 -8.34 -9.85
C ALA A 50 -2.63 -7.90 -11.18
N GLU A 51 -3.72 -7.13 -11.13
CA GLU A 51 -4.40 -6.61 -12.32
C GLU A 51 -3.56 -5.54 -13.01
N TRP A 52 -2.97 -4.62 -12.24
CA TRP A 52 -2.11 -3.56 -12.78
C TRP A 52 -0.89 -4.12 -13.51
N THR A 53 -0.24 -5.12 -12.91
CA THR A 53 1.02 -5.66 -13.39
C THR A 53 0.84 -6.81 -14.39
N GLY A 54 -0.34 -7.44 -14.40
CA GLY A 54 -0.61 -8.66 -15.16
C GLY A 54 0.06 -9.91 -14.57
N ILE A 55 0.64 -9.82 -13.37
CA ILE A 55 1.33 -10.91 -12.69
C ILE A 55 0.44 -11.40 -11.56
N ALA A 56 -0.07 -12.62 -11.66
CA ALA A 56 -0.91 -13.19 -10.61
C ALA A 56 -0.09 -13.53 -9.34
N THR A 57 -0.71 -13.42 -8.17
CA THR A 57 -0.06 -13.65 -6.87
C THR A 57 0.50 -15.07 -6.74
N GLU A 58 -0.12 -16.06 -7.39
CA GLU A 58 0.35 -17.46 -7.37
C GLU A 58 1.65 -17.67 -8.17
N ASN A 59 2.06 -16.70 -8.98
CA ASN A 59 3.37 -16.72 -9.65
C ASN A 59 4.52 -16.43 -8.67
N PHE A 60 4.23 -15.95 -7.47
CA PHE A 60 5.27 -15.74 -6.46
C PHE A 60 5.50 -17.05 -5.69
N PRO A 61 6.72 -17.61 -5.73
CA PRO A 61 7.00 -18.83 -4.98
C PRO A 61 6.97 -18.55 -3.47
N PRO A 62 6.48 -19.50 -2.65
CA PRO A 62 6.54 -19.34 -1.20
C PRO A 62 8.00 -19.18 -0.74
N VAL A 63 8.22 -18.32 0.25
CA VAL A 63 9.56 -17.87 0.67
C VAL A 63 10.46 -19.02 1.11
N GLU A 64 9.89 -20.10 1.65
CA GLU A 64 10.61 -21.31 2.08
C GLU A 64 11.28 -22.06 0.92
N ARG A 65 10.90 -21.75 -0.33
CA ARG A 65 11.49 -22.33 -1.56
C ARG A 65 12.60 -21.48 -2.16
N LEU A 66 12.88 -20.30 -1.59
CA LEU A 66 13.89 -19.36 -2.05
C LEU A 66 15.15 -19.43 -1.19
N THR A 67 16.31 -19.27 -1.82
CA THR A 67 17.52 -18.94 -1.07
C THR A 67 17.50 -17.44 -0.70
N PRO A 68 18.28 -17.01 0.30
CA PRO A 68 18.40 -15.58 0.63
C PRO A 68 18.79 -14.71 -0.57
N GLU A 69 19.68 -15.21 -1.44
CA GLU A 69 20.09 -14.50 -2.66
C GLU A 69 18.93 -14.36 -3.66
N GLN A 70 18.11 -15.40 -3.82
CA GLN A 70 16.95 -15.38 -4.72
C GLN A 70 15.87 -14.43 -4.19
N ALA A 71 15.60 -14.46 -2.89
CA ALA A 71 14.69 -13.50 -2.25
C ALA A 71 15.19 -12.07 -2.47
N GLY A 72 16.49 -11.82 -2.28
CA GLY A 72 17.10 -10.51 -2.53
C GLY A 72 16.95 -10.04 -3.99
N GLN A 73 17.14 -10.94 -4.95
CA GLN A 73 16.94 -10.63 -6.37
C GLN A 73 15.48 -10.26 -6.69
N LEU A 74 14.52 -10.98 -6.12
CA LEU A 74 13.10 -10.68 -6.31
C LEU A 74 12.70 -9.38 -5.63
N VAL A 75 13.11 -9.14 -4.39
CA VAL A 75 12.86 -7.88 -3.67
C VAL A 75 13.37 -6.70 -4.48
N ALA A 76 14.61 -6.75 -4.97
CA ALA A 76 15.17 -5.67 -5.78
C ALA A 76 14.38 -5.41 -7.07
N ALA A 77 13.86 -6.47 -7.72
CA ALA A 77 13.02 -6.33 -8.91
C ALA A 77 11.63 -5.76 -8.57
N MET A 78 11.02 -6.20 -7.47
CA MET A 78 9.74 -5.70 -6.98
C MET A 78 9.83 -4.23 -6.55
N GLU A 79 10.93 -3.82 -5.89
CA GLU A 79 11.16 -2.41 -5.51
C GLU A 79 11.26 -1.52 -6.74
N ALA A 80 11.95 -2.00 -7.79
CA ALA A 80 12.06 -1.26 -9.05
C ALA A 80 10.68 -1.10 -9.72
N LEU A 81 9.86 -2.15 -9.71
CA LEU A 81 8.49 -2.09 -10.20
C LEU A 81 7.64 -1.11 -9.39
N TRP A 82 7.63 -1.23 -8.06
CA TRP A 82 6.85 -0.36 -7.19
C TRP A 82 7.23 1.11 -7.36
N LYS A 83 8.53 1.40 -7.47
CA LYS A 83 9.01 2.74 -7.83
C LYS A 83 8.48 3.23 -9.18
N ALA A 84 8.42 2.36 -10.20
CA ALA A 84 7.89 2.73 -11.52
C ALA A 84 6.38 3.02 -11.49
N TYR A 85 5.64 2.32 -10.63
CA TYR A 85 4.21 2.54 -10.40
C TYR A 85 3.90 3.68 -9.41
N ALA A 86 4.93 4.30 -8.82
CA ALA A 86 4.81 5.25 -7.71
C ALA A 86 4.04 4.66 -6.51
N PHE A 87 4.25 3.37 -6.24
CA PHE A 87 3.75 2.70 -5.05
C PHE A 87 4.78 2.87 -3.92
N GLU A 88 4.36 3.49 -2.83
CA GLU A 88 5.21 3.87 -1.72
C GLU A 88 4.89 3.02 -0.49
N PHE A 89 5.94 2.75 0.29
CA PHE A 89 5.84 1.97 1.51
C PHE A 89 6.58 2.71 2.60
N ASP A 90 5.91 2.92 3.72
CA ASP A 90 6.58 3.40 4.92
C ASP A 90 7.27 2.23 5.63
N ILE A 91 8.38 1.76 5.05
CA ILE A 91 9.30 0.81 5.70
C ILE A 91 10.38 1.63 6.41
N ALA A 92 10.05 2.14 7.60
CA ALA A 92 10.98 2.90 8.42
C ALA A 92 11.87 2.01 9.31
N GLY A 93 13.07 2.54 9.63
CA GLY A 93 13.94 2.03 10.70
C GLY A 93 14.50 0.62 10.47
N GLU A 94 14.57 -0.17 11.54
CA GLU A 94 15.15 -1.51 11.54
C GLU A 94 14.47 -2.48 10.55
N MET A 95 13.25 -2.17 10.12
CA MET A 95 12.48 -2.95 9.14
C MET A 95 13.09 -2.88 7.73
N ALA A 96 13.72 -1.75 7.37
CA ALA A 96 14.42 -1.60 6.09
C ALA A 96 15.69 -2.47 6.04
N GLU A 97 16.28 -2.76 7.21
CA GLU A 97 17.47 -3.59 7.36
C GLU A 97 17.15 -5.09 7.53
N LYS A 98 15.86 -5.47 7.61
CA LYS A 98 15.45 -6.87 7.74
C LYS A 98 15.80 -7.69 6.51
N GLU A 99 15.99 -9.00 6.75
CA GLU A 99 16.38 -9.98 5.75
C GLU A 99 15.45 -9.95 4.53
N ALA A 100 16.02 -10.14 3.33
CA ALA A 100 15.28 -10.12 2.07
C ALA A 100 14.06 -11.06 2.06
N ALA A 101 14.11 -12.20 2.76
CA ALA A 101 12.98 -13.10 2.91
C ALA A 101 11.76 -12.45 3.59
N PHE A 102 11.99 -11.63 4.62
CA PHE A 102 10.93 -10.88 5.30
C PHE A 102 10.29 -9.88 4.35
N ARG A 103 11.11 -9.08 3.68
CA ARG A 103 10.66 -8.05 2.73
C ARG A 103 9.91 -8.68 1.57
N TYR A 104 10.45 -9.75 1.00
CA TYR A 104 9.80 -10.52 -0.07
C TYR A 104 8.39 -10.95 0.32
N ARG A 105 8.23 -11.62 1.47
CA ARG A 105 6.92 -12.06 1.97
C ARG A 105 5.95 -10.88 2.09
N MET A 106 6.44 -9.76 2.59
CA MET A 106 5.62 -8.57 2.77
C MET A 106 5.11 -8.02 1.45
N MET A 107 5.99 -7.89 0.47
CA MET A 107 5.64 -7.35 -0.84
C MET A 107 4.69 -8.27 -1.62
N VAL A 108 4.88 -9.59 -1.52
CA VAL A 108 3.97 -10.57 -2.11
C VAL A 108 2.59 -10.53 -1.46
N HIS A 109 2.52 -10.29 -0.15
CA HIS A 109 1.25 -10.26 0.56
C HIS A 109 0.40 -9.03 0.22
N CYS A 110 1.02 -7.94 -0.28
CA CYS A 110 0.30 -6.76 -0.76
C CYS A 110 -0.17 -6.89 -2.22
N TRP A 111 0.10 -8.03 -2.86
CA TRP A 111 -0.13 -8.16 -4.31
C TRP A 111 -1.62 -8.25 -4.70
N ASP A 112 -2.46 -8.64 -3.74
CA ASP A 112 -3.92 -8.66 -3.88
C ASP A 112 -4.57 -7.38 -3.33
N ASP A 113 -3.79 -6.36 -2.98
CA ASP A 113 -4.33 -5.09 -2.47
C ASP A 113 -4.92 -4.23 -3.57
N LEU A 114 -6.05 -3.61 -3.25
CA LEU A 114 -6.64 -2.56 -4.07
C LEU A 114 -5.82 -1.27 -3.96
N VAL A 115 -5.19 -0.88 -5.07
CA VAL A 115 -4.34 0.31 -5.18
C VAL A 115 -4.73 1.14 -6.39
N GLN A 116 -4.36 2.41 -6.37
CA GLN A 116 -4.52 3.31 -7.52
C GLN A 116 -3.16 3.60 -8.15
N TYR A 117 -3.08 3.56 -9.48
CA TYR A 117 -1.90 4.06 -10.20
C TYR A 117 -1.95 5.59 -10.25
N LEU A 118 -1.14 6.24 -9.40
CA LEU A 118 -1.08 7.69 -9.24
C LEU A 118 0.35 8.20 -9.55
N PRO A 119 0.75 8.27 -10.83
CA PRO A 119 2.12 8.61 -11.20
C PRO A 119 2.59 10.01 -10.79
N GLN A 120 1.69 10.95 -10.45
CA GLN A 120 2.08 12.28 -9.97
C GLN A 120 2.11 12.38 -8.44
N SER A 121 1.12 11.80 -7.75
CA SER A 121 1.01 11.91 -6.29
C SER A 121 1.62 10.75 -5.50
N GLY A 122 1.84 9.61 -6.14
CA GLY A 122 2.13 8.35 -5.46
C GLY A 122 0.90 7.75 -4.77
N PHE A 123 1.00 6.46 -4.44
CA PHE A 123 0.02 5.74 -3.65
C PHE A 123 0.72 4.97 -2.53
N ASP A 124 0.37 5.31 -1.28
CA ASP A 124 0.90 4.66 -0.09
C ASP A 124 0.20 3.31 0.14
N ILE A 125 0.99 2.24 0.22
CA ILE A 125 0.49 0.90 0.51
C ILE A 125 0.78 0.58 1.97
N GLU A 126 -0.31 0.38 2.72
CA GLU A 126 -0.27 0.13 4.16
C GLU A 126 0.18 -1.30 4.48
N LEU A 127 1.27 -1.43 5.23
CA LEU A 127 1.81 -2.72 5.65
C LEU A 127 1.29 -3.19 7.03
N CYS A 128 0.91 -2.27 7.93
CA CYS A 128 0.23 -2.61 9.20
C CYS A 128 -1.27 -2.37 9.08
N ALA A 129 -2.07 -3.36 9.47
CA ALA A 129 -3.53 -3.21 9.57
C ALA A 129 -4.00 -2.56 10.89
N GLY A 130 -3.09 -1.98 11.67
CA GLY A 130 -3.35 -1.44 13.02
C GLY A 130 -3.75 -2.49 14.07
N ASN A 131 -3.66 -3.77 13.74
CA ASN A 131 -4.14 -4.88 14.55
C ASN A 131 -3.15 -6.05 14.46
N PRO A 132 -2.65 -6.59 15.58
CA PRO A 132 -1.62 -7.62 15.58
C PRO A 132 -2.08 -9.00 15.09
N VAL A 133 -3.39 -9.28 15.11
CA VAL A 133 -3.97 -10.57 14.66
C VAL A 133 -3.92 -10.67 13.14
N ASP A 134 -4.20 -9.58 12.43
CA ASP A 134 -4.21 -9.53 10.96
C ASP A 134 -3.00 -8.74 10.41
N CYS A 135 -2.00 -8.43 11.26
CA CYS A 135 -0.82 -7.67 10.84
C CYS A 135 0.07 -8.53 9.94
N ARG A 136 0.28 -8.05 8.73
CA ARG A 136 1.06 -8.70 7.68
C ARG A 136 2.56 -8.78 8.01
N MET A 137 3.02 -7.88 8.88
CA MET A 137 4.35 -7.91 9.48
C MET A 137 4.50 -9.06 10.51
N GLY A 138 3.41 -9.65 10.99
CA GLY A 138 3.42 -10.78 11.92
C GLY A 138 4.07 -10.41 13.27
N PRO A 139 4.97 -11.25 13.82
CA PRO A 139 5.60 -10.96 15.12
C PRO A 139 6.52 -9.73 15.08
N ASP A 140 6.87 -9.27 13.89
CA ASP A 140 7.73 -8.12 13.63
C ASP A 140 6.95 -6.80 13.53
N CYS A 141 5.64 -6.82 13.79
CA CYS A 141 4.75 -5.68 13.61
C CYS A 141 5.07 -4.54 14.61
N LEU A 142 5.25 -3.32 14.11
CA LEU A 142 5.46 -2.13 14.96
C LEU A 142 4.28 -1.92 15.93
N CYS A 143 3.07 -2.24 15.47
CA CYS A 143 1.83 -2.18 16.25
C CYS A 143 1.84 -3.11 17.49
N LEU A 144 2.79 -4.06 17.60
CA LEU A 144 3.03 -4.88 18.81
C LEU A 144 4.06 -4.27 19.77
N HIS A 145 4.97 -3.46 19.25
CA HIS A 145 6.11 -2.91 19.99
C HIS A 145 5.85 -1.48 20.50
N ASP A 146 5.05 -0.71 19.75
CA ASP A 146 4.64 0.65 20.06
C ASP A 146 3.16 0.81 19.68
N PRO A 147 2.23 0.25 20.47
CA PRO A 147 0.81 0.42 20.22
C PRO A 147 0.49 1.93 20.29
N PRO A 148 -0.36 2.47 19.39
CA PRO A 148 -0.74 3.86 19.48
C PRO A 148 -1.27 4.14 20.89
N GLU A 149 -0.74 5.17 21.55
CA GLU A 149 -1.31 5.67 22.79
C GLU A 149 -2.75 6.09 22.47
N ILE A 150 -3.71 5.24 22.81
CA ILE A 150 -5.11 5.64 22.81
C ILE A 150 -5.21 6.60 24.00
N GLU A 151 -5.04 7.89 23.76
CA GLU A 151 -5.51 8.90 24.69
C GLU A 151 -7.02 8.65 24.83
N ASP A 152 -7.44 8.15 25.98
CA ASP A 152 -8.84 8.00 26.38
C ASP A 152 -9.48 9.40 26.52
N ASP A 153 -9.64 10.12 25.40
CA ASP A 153 -10.46 11.33 25.31
C ASP A 153 -11.95 10.96 25.13
N LEU A 154 -12.35 9.77 25.59
CA LEU A 154 -13.75 9.40 25.79
C LEU A 154 -14.23 9.89 27.16
N ASP A 155 -14.11 11.18 27.43
CA ASP A 155 -14.96 11.89 28.39
C ASP A 155 -15.78 12.97 27.68
N ASP A 156 -16.38 12.63 26.53
CA ASP A 156 -17.55 13.35 26.03
C ASP A 156 -18.82 12.64 26.51
N THR A 157 -18.90 12.39 27.83
CA THR A 157 -20.20 12.33 28.50
C THR A 157 -20.75 13.75 28.58
N ARG A 158 -21.14 14.32 27.42
CA ARG A 158 -22.12 15.40 27.43
C ARG A 158 -23.36 14.84 28.09
N GLU A 159 -23.54 15.16 29.37
CA GLU A 159 -24.84 15.14 30.00
C GLU A 159 -25.77 15.95 29.09
N ILE A 160 -26.57 15.26 28.29
CA ILE A 160 -27.73 15.85 27.64
C ILE A 160 -28.68 16.16 28.81
N GLY A 161 -28.50 17.33 29.41
CA GLY A 161 -29.51 17.92 30.28
C GLY A 161 -30.81 18.05 29.47
N PRO A 162 -31.98 17.87 30.10
CA PRO A 162 -33.25 17.95 29.38
C PRO A 162 -33.36 19.32 28.69
N ASP A 163 -33.58 19.28 27.38
CA ASP A 163 -33.78 20.43 26.52
C ASP A 163 -35.12 21.10 26.86
N GLU A 164 -35.08 22.04 27.80
CA GLU A 164 -36.17 22.99 28.02
C GLU A 164 -35.97 24.19 27.09
N ASN A 165 -36.27 24.03 25.79
CA ASN A 165 -36.88 25.05 24.90
C ASN A 165 -36.92 24.59 23.43
N GLU A 166 -37.72 23.57 23.11
CA GLU A 166 -38.26 23.41 21.76
C GLU A 166 -39.45 24.36 21.54
N GLU A 167 -39.18 25.55 21.00
CA GLU A 167 -40.16 26.22 20.14
C GLU A 167 -39.52 26.41 18.75
N LEU A 168 -39.72 25.40 17.90
CA LEU A 168 -39.43 25.51 16.47
C LEU A 168 -40.52 26.39 15.80
N PRO A 169 -40.16 27.43 15.05
CA PRO A 169 -41.13 28.22 14.32
C PRO A 169 -41.67 27.42 13.11
N PHE A 170 -43.00 27.32 13.04
CA PHE A 170 -43.75 26.88 11.86
C PHE A 170 -43.62 27.87 10.69
#